data_AF-C0FPW0-F1
#
_entry.id   AF-C0FPW0-F1
#
_cell.length_a   1.000
_cell.length_b   1.000
_cell.length_c   1.000
_cell.angle_alpha   90.00
_cell.angle_beta   90.00
_cell.angle_gamma   90.00
#
_symmetry.space_group_name_H-M   'P 1'
#
loop_
_entity.id
_entity.type
_entity.pdbx_description
1 polymer ?
#
loop_
_entity_poly.entity_id
_entity_poly.type
_entity_poly.pdbx_seq_one_letter_code
_entity_poly.pdbx_strand_id
1 'polypeptide(L)'
;MKKGSITVFSALCMSFVLSALFVLLEAARFYGLSQYADWKGRQGVECVAAEYQPYLWEEFHLLMLDGSYSTYFFEIGNVTGRMKEKLDENLNQKNFGWQFPDMNLFQMETSHIYEPKYLLVTDADGEVLLDMISAYMKTNLPREAAEEIRQRYINQNDMKNNTTNVEETIDQAKESIESARAEKEKTEKAKTDNGKAENGRQENESIVNRTNEKDTQPLEENPLDVVNEIRKSMSLSTLGLVVENAGEISTKCMNLAEAIEKRTCSEGNINYEAESDWYRKILVLEYAESNFSNYCSPKENHAYSYELEYLIGGHEEERKNLEEVVNRLLLYRCASNVTYLLSDREKMLQSETIAAALAGFTGNPAIIKTVQIAVVGAWAYIESIQDIRALLMGGKIALVKSKEQWTTDLAHLLQSFQSQTRAKECSNGLKYQDYLKQILFFAKDGTLSCRMLNVMEQDLIQNEEYKDCRMDHMIVCFRCEVEFAAEPLFSRLSFINSEKLKQYSFRRENQINYIP
;
A
#
# COMPACT_ATOMS: atom_id res chain seq x y z
N MET A 1 90.75 18.75 -35.88
CA MET A 1 89.54 18.55 -35.05
C MET A 1 88.49 17.80 -35.86
N LYS A 2 88.09 16.62 -35.40
CA LYS A 2 87.27 15.66 -36.17
C LYS A 2 85.81 16.13 -36.20
N LYS A 3 85.29 16.50 -37.38
CA LYS A 3 83.89 16.95 -37.59
C LYS A 3 82.83 15.97 -37.05
N GLY A 4 83.16 14.69 -36.86
CA GLY A 4 82.26 13.69 -36.27
C GLY A 4 82.00 13.83 -34.75
N SER A 5 82.89 14.44 -33.95
CA SER A 5 82.68 14.46 -32.49
C SER A 5 81.57 15.42 -32.04
N ILE A 6 81.33 16.49 -32.79
CA ILE A 6 80.27 17.47 -32.51
C ILE A 6 78.91 16.88 -32.85
N THR A 7 78.79 16.16 -33.97
CA THR A 7 77.55 15.47 -34.37
C THR A 7 77.17 14.38 -33.36
N VAL A 8 78.15 13.59 -32.89
CA VAL A 8 77.90 12.56 -31.87
C VAL A 8 77.46 13.18 -30.55
N PHE A 9 78.14 14.24 -30.09
CA PHE A 9 77.75 14.94 -28.85
C PHE A 9 76.34 15.56 -28.98
N SER A 10 76.04 16.22 -30.09
CA SER A 10 74.72 16.82 -30.34
C SER A 10 73.62 15.77 -30.42
N ALA A 11 73.87 14.62 -31.07
CA ALA A 11 72.92 13.51 -31.12
C ALA A 11 72.64 12.91 -29.73
N LEU A 12 73.66 12.76 -28.89
CA LEU A 12 73.50 12.30 -27.50
C LEU A 12 72.70 13.31 -26.66
N CYS A 13 73.04 14.60 -26.72
CA CYS A 13 72.26 15.64 -26.05
C CYS A 13 70.80 15.66 -26.50
N MET A 14 70.55 15.56 -27.80
CA MET A 14 69.20 15.50 -28.34
C MET A 14 68.46 14.24 -27.85
N SER A 15 69.14 13.10 -27.77
CA SER A 15 68.56 11.85 -27.25
C SER A 15 68.16 11.97 -25.78
N PHE A 16 68.97 12.63 -24.94
CA PHE A 16 68.62 12.90 -23.55
C PHE A 16 67.43 13.86 -23.41
N VAL A 17 67.40 14.93 -24.22
CA VAL A 17 66.27 15.88 -24.22
C VAL A 17 64.98 15.18 -24.66
N LEU A 18 65.01 14.39 -25.73
CA LEU A 18 63.86 13.61 -26.18
C LEU A 18 63.43 12.58 -25.14
N SER A 19 64.37 11.90 -24.48
CA SER A 19 64.06 10.97 -23.38
C SER A 19 63.34 11.67 -22.23
N ALA A 20 63.80 12.87 -21.83
CA ALA A 20 63.15 13.65 -20.78
C ALA A 20 61.74 14.09 -21.20
N LEU A 21 61.56 14.51 -22.46
CA LEU A 21 60.25 14.86 -23.01
C LEU A 21 59.29 13.66 -23.01
N PHE A 22 59.75 12.47 -23.41
CA PHE A 22 58.90 11.27 -23.38
C PHE A 22 58.50 10.86 -21.96
N VAL A 23 59.37 11.04 -20.97
CA VAL A 23 59.01 10.82 -19.55
C VAL A 23 57.95 11.83 -19.09
N LEU A 24 58.08 13.11 -19.44
CA LEU A 24 57.08 14.13 -19.12
C LEU A 24 55.74 13.86 -19.81
N LEU A 25 55.77 13.43 -21.07
CA LEU A 25 54.57 13.04 -21.82
C LEU A 25 53.90 11.79 -21.23
N GLU A 26 54.67 10.78 -20.82
CA GLU A 26 54.10 9.62 -20.12
C GLU A 26 53.50 10.03 -18.78
N ALA A 27 54.18 10.87 -18.01
CA ALA A 27 53.65 11.34 -16.73
C ALA A 27 52.32 12.09 -16.92
N ALA A 28 52.25 13.01 -17.88
CA ALA A 28 51.03 13.71 -18.24
C ALA A 28 49.92 12.74 -18.70
N ARG A 29 50.28 11.75 -19.52
CA ARG A 29 49.37 10.70 -19.98
C ARG A 29 48.86 9.84 -18.84
N PHE A 30 49.70 9.44 -17.89
CA PHE A 30 49.32 8.62 -16.73
C PHE A 30 48.23 9.30 -15.90
N TYR A 31 48.38 10.59 -15.60
CA TYR A 31 47.33 11.34 -14.90
C TYR A 31 46.04 11.44 -15.73
N GLY A 32 46.15 11.63 -17.04
CA GLY A 32 44.99 11.64 -17.92
C GLY A 32 44.30 10.26 -18.04
N LEU A 33 45.06 9.16 -18.09
CA LEU A 33 44.54 7.78 -18.05
C LEU A 33 43.80 7.51 -16.74
N SER A 34 44.34 7.97 -15.61
CA SER A 34 43.69 7.85 -14.31
C SER A 34 42.30 8.51 -14.32
N GLN A 35 42.21 9.76 -14.81
CA GLN A 35 40.93 10.48 -14.92
C GLN A 35 40.00 9.86 -15.97
N TYR A 36 40.56 9.33 -17.06
CA TYR A 36 39.78 8.64 -18.09
C TYR A 36 39.18 7.34 -17.56
N ALA A 37 39.92 6.59 -16.73
CA ALA A 37 39.43 5.40 -16.03
C ALA A 37 38.31 5.75 -15.03
N ASP A 38 38.45 6.85 -14.28
CA ASP A 38 37.37 7.38 -13.42
C ASP A 38 36.08 7.64 -14.23
N TRP A 39 36.20 8.39 -15.33
CA TRP A 39 35.06 8.71 -16.18
C TRP A 39 34.43 7.46 -16.82
N LYS A 40 35.25 6.55 -17.34
CA LYS A 40 34.76 5.31 -17.99
C LYS A 40 34.14 4.35 -17.00
N GLY A 41 34.71 4.19 -15.80
CA GLY A 41 34.10 3.40 -14.73
C GLY A 41 32.70 3.91 -14.36
N ARG A 42 32.55 5.23 -14.22
CA ARG A 42 31.25 5.87 -13.98
C ARG A 42 30.28 5.67 -15.15
N GLN A 43 30.75 5.87 -16.38
CA GLN A 43 29.96 5.63 -17.58
C GLN A 43 29.44 4.18 -17.64
N GLY A 44 30.24 3.20 -17.21
CA GLY A 44 29.83 1.80 -17.18
C GLY A 44 28.59 1.55 -16.32
N VAL A 45 28.58 2.05 -15.08
CA VAL A 45 27.41 1.88 -14.18
C VAL A 45 26.22 2.71 -14.66
N GLU A 46 26.45 3.91 -15.20
CA GLU A 46 25.40 4.76 -15.77
C GLU A 46 24.76 4.14 -17.02
N CYS A 47 25.51 3.43 -17.86
CA CYS A 47 24.98 2.74 -19.03
C CYS A 47 23.99 1.65 -18.65
N VAL A 48 24.33 0.81 -17.68
CA VAL A 48 23.43 -0.23 -17.18
C VAL A 48 22.22 0.42 -16.48
N ALA A 49 22.44 1.46 -15.68
CA ALA A 49 21.36 2.18 -15.03
C ALA A 49 20.39 2.88 -16.00
N ALA A 50 20.82 3.19 -17.23
CA ALA A 50 19.94 3.73 -18.25
C ALA A 50 18.98 2.67 -18.83
N GLU A 51 19.24 1.38 -18.61
CA GLU A 51 18.42 0.24 -19.02
C GLU A 51 17.37 -0.12 -17.94
N TYR A 52 16.90 0.88 -17.18
CA TYR A 52 15.82 0.69 -16.21
C TYR A 52 14.56 0.15 -16.89
N GLN A 53 13.71 -0.55 -16.13
CA GLN A 53 12.45 -1.11 -16.61
C GLN A 53 11.46 0.02 -16.96
N PRO A 54 11.15 0.27 -18.25
CA PRO A 54 10.34 1.42 -18.66
C PRO A 54 8.91 1.38 -18.10
N TYR A 55 8.30 0.20 -18.01
CA TYR A 55 6.91 0.08 -17.53
C TYR A 55 6.75 0.58 -16.09
N LEU A 56 7.69 0.23 -15.21
CA LEU A 56 7.68 0.66 -13.81
C LEU A 56 7.91 2.18 -13.67
N TRP A 57 8.65 2.79 -14.60
CA TRP A 57 8.81 4.25 -14.62
C TRP A 57 7.56 4.97 -15.14
N GLU A 58 6.95 4.46 -16.21
CA GLU A 58 5.78 5.08 -16.84
C GLU A 58 4.54 4.98 -15.94
N GLU A 59 4.28 3.82 -15.36
CA GLU A 59 3.06 3.56 -14.57
C GLU A 59 3.25 3.90 -13.08
N PHE A 60 4.43 3.61 -12.52
CA PHE A 60 4.69 3.72 -11.08
C PHE A 60 5.71 4.82 -10.72
N HIS A 61 6.37 5.45 -11.70
CA HIS A 61 7.38 6.50 -11.46
C HIS A 61 8.56 6.06 -10.57
N LEU A 62 8.85 4.76 -10.55
CA LEU A 62 9.98 4.19 -9.81
C LEU A 62 11.02 3.67 -10.80
N LEU A 63 12.27 4.08 -10.61
CA LEU A 63 13.40 3.59 -11.39
C LEU A 63 13.94 2.32 -10.76
N MET A 64 13.97 1.24 -11.53
CA MET A 64 14.53 -0.04 -11.14
C MET A 64 15.16 -0.70 -12.36
N LEU A 65 16.27 -1.41 -12.17
CA LEU A 65 16.94 -2.18 -13.21
C LEU A 65 16.55 -3.65 -13.09
N ASP A 66 16.03 -4.25 -14.15
CA ASP A 66 15.81 -5.70 -14.18
C ASP A 66 17.16 -6.42 -14.31
N GLY A 67 17.65 -7.02 -13.22
CA GLY A 67 18.92 -7.74 -13.21
C GLY A 67 18.90 -9.05 -14.01
N SER A 68 17.71 -9.54 -14.35
CA SER A 68 17.53 -10.73 -15.20
C SER A 68 17.47 -10.40 -16.69
N TYR A 69 17.25 -9.14 -17.07
CA TYR A 69 16.98 -8.71 -18.45
C TYR A 69 15.86 -9.51 -19.12
N SER A 70 14.69 -9.56 -18.46
CA SER A 70 13.48 -10.26 -18.91
C SER A 70 13.68 -11.77 -19.07
N THR A 71 14.47 -12.36 -18.17
CA THR A 71 14.62 -13.81 -18.07
C THR A 71 14.10 -14.31 -16.73
N TYR A 72 13.65 -15.56 -16.70
CA TYR A 72 13.05 -16.13 -15.49
C TYR A 72 14.06 -16.33 -14.35
N PHE A 73 15.36 -16.36 -14.62
CA PHE A 73 16.39 -16.62 -13.60
C PHE A 73 17.26 -15.39 -13.35
N PHE A 74 17.40 -15.03 -12.08
CA PHE A 74 18.30 -13.95 -11.68
C PHE A 74 19.75 -14.41 -11.67
N GLU A 75 20.58 -13.74 -12.48
CA GLU A 75 22.03 -13.89 -12.45
C GLU A 75 22.70 -12.53 -12.59
N ILE A 76 23.39 -12.08 -11.54
CA ILE A 76 24.13 -10.81 -11.54
C ILE A 76 25.23 -10.76 -12.63
N GLY A 77 25.63 -11.93 -13.13
CA GLY A 77 26.50 -12.09 -14.30
C GLY A 77 25.95 -11.41 -15.56
N ASN A 78 24.63 -11.36 -15.73
CA ASN A 78 24.00 -10.70 -16.89
C ASN A 78 24.28 -9.19 -16.88
N VAL A 79 24.12 -8.56 -15.73
CA VAL A 79 24.39 -7.12 -15.50
C VAL A 79 25.86 -6.79 -15.72
N THR A 80 26.76 -7.58 -15.13
CA THR A 80 28.21 -7.37 -15.31
C THR A 80 28.67 -7.63 -16.74
N GLY A 81 28.07 -8.60 -17.44
CA GLY A 81 28.30 -8.87 -18.86
C GLY A 81 27.89 -7.70 -19.75
N ARG A 82 26.69 -7.15 -19.53
CA ARG A 82 26.19 -5.93 -20.22
C ARG A 82 27.09 -4.73 -19.97
N MET A 83 27.47 -4.50 -18.70
CA MET A 83 28.40 -3.44 -18.34
C MET A 83 29.73 -3.58 -19.10
N LYS A 84 30.28 -4.80 -19.17
CA LYS A 84 31.53 -5.09 -19.88
C LYS A 84 31.40 -4.80 -21.37
N GLU A 85 30.34 -5.28 -22.01
CA GLU A 85 30.06 -5.02 -23.43
C GLU A 85 30.09 -3.51 -23.72
N LYS A 86 29.36 -2.71 -22.92
CA LYS A 86 29.31 -1.25 -23.07
C LYS A 86 30.66 -0.58 -22.78
N LEU A 87 31.40 -1.03 -21.78
CA LEU A 87 32.73 -0.50 -21.48
C LEU A 87 33.70 -0.77 -22.63
N ASP A 88 33.74 -1.99 -23.15
CA ASP A 88 34.66 -2.38 -24.21
C ASP A 88 34.32 -1.64 -25.52
N GLU A 89 33.05 -1.43 -25.85
CA GLU A 89 32.62 -0.55 -26.95
C GLU A 89 33.11 0.88 -26.75
N ASN A 90 32.94 1.42 -25.54
CA ASN A 90 33.28 2.80 -25.19
C ASN A 90 34.79 3.07 -25.12
N LEU A 91 35.61 2.05 -24.88
CA LEU A 91 37.07 2.13 -24.85
C LEU A 91 37.71 1.95 -26.23
N ASN A 92 37.02 1.28 -27.16
CA ASN A 92 37.50 0.98 -28.51
C ASN A 92 37.32 2.14 -29.53
N GLN A 93 37.27 3.40 -29.07
CA GLN A 93 37.16 4.56 -29.96
C GLN A 93 38.47 4.80 -30.75
N LYS A 94 38.41 4.70 -32.08
CA LYS A 94 39.58 4.70 -32.97
C LYS A 94 40.05 6.07 -33.50
N ASN A 95 39.60 7.20 -32.96
CA ASN A 95 39.83 8.50 -33.62
C ASN A 95 40.38 9.59 -32.67
N PHE A 96 41.65 9.97 -32.84
CA PHE A 96 42.20 11.24 -32.33
C PHE A 96 42.32 12.25 -33.48
N GLY A 97 41.20 12.93 -33.78
CA GLY A 97 41.12 13.97 -34.79
C GLY A 97 41.38 13.51 -36.24
N TRP A 98 41.22 14.42 -37.20
CA TRP A 98 41.48 14.14 -38.63
C TRP A 98 42.97 13.88 -38.89
N GLN A 99 43.90 14.53 -38.17
CA GLN A 99 45.33 14.47 -38.49
C GLN A 99 46.03 13.15 -38.10
N PHE A 100 45.47 12.40 -37.15
CA PHE A 100 46.04 11.13 -36.67
C PHE A 100 44.95 10.06 -36.53
N PRO A 101 44.35 9.63 -37.66
CA PRO A 101 43.47 8.47 -37.65
C PRO A 101 44.31 7.28 -37.15
N ASP A 102 43.79 6.49 -36.22
CA ASP A 102 44.45 5.36 -35.53
C ASP A 102 45.30 5.67 -34.28
N MET A 103 45.45 6.93 -33.84
CA MET A 103 46.10 7.20 -32.56
C MET A 103 45.06 7.33 -31.43
N ASN A 104 45.18 6.53 -30.36
CA ASN A 104 44.41 6.71 -29.11
C ASN A 104 45.38 6.88 -27.93
N LEU A 105 45.60 8.12 -27.50
CA LEU A 105 46.52 8.44 -26.40
C LEU A 105 46.04 7.90 -25.05
N PHE A 106 44.74 7.63 -24.90
CA PHE A 106 44.14 7.09 -23.69
C PHE A 106 43.66 5.64 -23.86
N GLN A 107 44.24 4.91 -24.83
CA GLN A 107 43.92 3.50 -25.02
C GLN A 107 44.12 2.74 -23.71
N MET A 108 43.04 2.10 -23.27
CA MET A 108 42.98 1.20 -22.13
C MET A 108 41.97 0.10 -22.43
N GLU A 109 41.99 -0.96 -21.63
CA GLU A 109 41.07 -2.09 -21.71
C GLU A 109 40.48 -2.38 -20.34
N THR A 110 39.28 -2.99 -20.32
CA THR A 110 38.69 -3.54 -19.09
C THR A 110 39.40 -4.84 -18.75
N SER A 111 40.28 -4.83 -17.75
CA SER A 111 41.03 -6.04 -17.37
C SER A 111 40.22 -6.94 -16.44
N HIS A 112 39.47 -6.36 -15.52
CA HIS A 112 38.65 -7.11 -14.58
C HIS A 112 37.43 -6.32 -14.10
N ILE A 113 36.32 -7.02 -13.87
CA ILE A 113 35.15 -6.52 -13.17
C ILE A 113 35.00 -7.41 -11.94
N TYR A 114 35.14 -6.82 -10.76
CA TYR A 114 35.00 -7.53 -9.49
C TYR A 114 33.53 -7.82 -9.21
N GLU A 115 33.27 -8.80 -8.34
CA GLU A 115 31.91 -9.14 -7.91
C GLU A 115 31.17 -7.89 -7.38
N PRO A 116 30.03 -7.53 -7.98
CA PRO A 116 29.33 -6.30 -7.63
C PRO A 116 28.57 -6.48 -6.31
N LYS A 117 28.34 -5.34 -5.65
CA LYS A 117 27.38 -5.23 -4.56
C LYS A 117 26.06 -4.67 -5.08
N TYR A 118 24.94 -5.27 -4.73
CA TYR A 118 23.63 -4.85 -5.18
C TYR A 118 22.56 -5.02 -4.11
N LEU A 119 21.50 -4.23 -4.25
CA LEU A 119 20.30 -4.23 -3.42
C LEU A 119 19.08 -4.46 -4.32
N LEU A 120 18.22 -5.38 -3.94
CA LEU A 120 16.97 -5.70 -4.63
C LEU A 120 15.79 -5.01 -3.94
N VAL A 121 14.74 -4.71 -4.70
CA VAL A 121 13.56 -4.00 -4.17
C VAL A 121 12.78 -4.79 -3.11
N THR A 122 12.88 -6.12 -3.13
CA THR A 122 12.27 -7.03 -2.15
C THR A 122 13.10 -7.22 -0.89
N ASP A 123 14.36 -6.76 -0.86
CA ASP A 123 15.24 -6.92 0.30
C ASP A 123 14.64 -6.25 1.54
N ALA A 124 15.04 -6.74 2.72
CA ALA A 124 14.53 -6.30 4.01
C ALA A 124 12.99 -6.32 4.09
N ASP A 125 12.36 -7.43 3.67
CA ASP A 125 10.89 -7.59 3.64
C ASP A 125 10.16 -6.49 2.82
N GLY A 126 10.79 -6.00 1.75
CA GLY A 126 10.24 -4.96 0.88
C GLY A 126 10.29 -3.55 1.48
N GLU A 127 11.04 -3.33 2.56
CA GLU A 127 11.28 -2.01 3.12
C GLU A 127 11.99 -1.07 2.12
N VAL A 128 12.84 -1.64 1.25
CA VAL A 128 13.52 -0.92 0.17
C VAL A 128 12.50 -0.20 -0.73
N LEU A 129 11.40 -0.86 -1.10
CA LEU A 129 10.32 -0.23 -1.87
C LEU A 129 9.73 0.98 -1.13
N LEU A 130 9.45 0.83 0.16
CA LEU A 130 8.80 1.88 0.95
C LEU A 130 9.70 3.11 1.09
N ASP A 131 11.00 2.90 1.24
CA ASP A 131 11.98 3.99 1.29
C ASP A 131 12.13 4.68 -0.06
N MET A 132 12.14 3.93 -1.17
CA MET A 132 12.11 4.50 -2.53
C MET A 132 10.88 5.39 -2.75
N ILE A 133 9.69 4.89 -2.41
CA ILE A 133 8.44 5.63 -2.53
C ILE A 133 8.45 6.86 -1.63
N SER A 134 8.94 6.72 -0.41
CA SER A 134 9.04 7.84 0.52
C SER A 134 9.97 8.92 0.00
N ALA A 135 11.13 8.56 -0.52
CA ALA A 135 12.07 9.52 -1.09
C ALA A 135 11.49 10.25 -2.30
N TYR A 136 10.75 9.54 -3.17
CA TYR A 136 9.99 10.13 -4.27
C TYR A 136 8.93 11.14 -3.77
N MET A 137 8.22 10.80 -2.69
CA MET A 137 7.12 11.62 -2.16
C MET A 137 7.55 12.74 -1.19
N LYS A 138 8.77 12.69 -0.63
CA LYS A 138 9.28 13.64 0.38
C LYS A 138 9.21 15.10 -0.11
N THR A 139 9.25 15.35 -1.42
CA THR A 139 9.14 16.70 -2.00
C THR A 139 7.70 17.22 -2.13
N ASN A 140 6.71 16.33 -2.05
CA ASN A 140 5.32 16.63 -2.43
C ASN A 140 4.43 16.93 -1.21
N LEU A 141 4.73 16.36 -0.05
CA LEU A 141 3.91 16.51 1.16
C LEU A 141 4.79 16.91 2.35
N PRO A 142 4.65 18.13 2.91
CA PRO A 142 5.36 18.54 4.13
C PRO A 142 4.97 17.71 5.36
N ARG A 143 5.91 17.55 6.29
CA ARG A 143 5.73 16.74 7.50
C ARG A 143 4.60 17.25 8.41
N GLU A 144 4.40 18.56 8.49
CA GLU A 144 3.33 19.18 9.27
C GLU A 144 1.95 18.80 8.73
N ALA A 145 1.77 18.80 7.40
CA ALA A 145 0.52 18.39 6.77
C ALA A 145 0.26 16.88 6.96
N ALA A 146 1.32 16.06 6.91
CA ALA A 146 1.22 14.62 7.16
C ALA A 146 0.80 14.30 8.61
N GLU A 147 1.19 15.13 9.59
CA GLU A 147 0.77 14.93 10.99
C GLU A 147 -0.75 15.13 11.16
N GLU A 148 -1.37 16.08 10.44
CA GLU A 148 -2.83 16.24 10.45
C GLU A 148 -3.57 15.03 9.88
N ILE A 149 -2.98 14.36 8.88
CA ILE A 149 -3.52 13.12 8.30
C ILE A 149 -3.39 11.99 9.32
N ARG A 150 -2.21 11.85 9.94
CA ARG A 150 -1.95 10.83 10.97
C ARG A 150 -2.92 10.95 12.15
N GLN A 151 -3.11 12.16 12.69
CA GLN A 151 -4.02 12.38 13.82
C GLN A 151 -5.46 11.97 13.48
N ARG A 152 -5.90 12.23 12.24
CA ARG A 152 -7.20 11.74 11.75
C ARG A 152 -7.28 10.22 11.76
N TYR A 153 -6.22 9.52 11.35
CA TYR A 153 -6.20 8.05 11.34
C TYR A 153 -6.24 7.45 12.75
N ILE A 154 -5.49 8.00 13.70
CA ILE A 154 -5.44 7.52 15.09
C ILE A 154 -6.80 7.68 15.78
N ASN A 155 -7.41 8.87 15.71
CA ASN A 155 -8.65 9.19 16.42
C ASN A 155 -9.81 8.24 16.12
N GLN A 156 -9.86 7.69 14.90
CA GLN A 156 -10.92 6.78 14.50
C GLN A 156 -10.62 5.31 14.84
N ASN A 157 -9.35 4.90 14.89
CA ASN A 157 -9.04 3.53 15.33
C ASN A 157 -9.42 3.32 16.80
N ASP A 158 -9.27 4.36 17.62
CA ASP A 158 -9.72 4.36 19.01
C ASP A 158 -11.25 4.21 19.14
N MET A 159 -12.03 4.72 18.18
CA MET A 159 -13.50 4.55 18.16
C MET A 159 -13.92 3.10 17.91
N LYS A 160 -13.20 2.38 17.04
CA LYS A 160 -13.46 0.95 16.79
C LYS A 160 -13.21 0.12 18.06
N ASN A 161 -12.09 0.35 18.75
CA ASN A 161 -11.70 -0.43 19.93
C ASN A 161 -12.64 -0.22 21.13
N ASN A 162 -13.32 0.92 21.21
CA ASN A 162 -14.25 1.26 22.29
C ASN A 162 -15.70 0.83 22.03
N THR A 163 -16.01 0.29 20.84
CA THR A 163 -17.36 -0.17 20.52
C THR A 163 -17.58 -1.56 21.09
N THR A 164 -18.53 -1.69 22.01
CA THR A 164 -18.94 -2.96 22.64
C THR A 164 -19.45 -3.95 21.59
N ASN A 165 -19.27 -5.25 21.82
CA ASN A 165 -19.69 -6.31 20.89
C ASN A 165 -21.22 -6.32 20.73
N VAL A 166 -21.73 -5.50 19.81
CA VAL A 166 -23.17 -5.25 19.61
C VAL A 166 -23.91 -6.53 19.22
N GLU A 167 -23.27 -7.40 18.43
CA GLU A 167 -23.85 -8.69 18.01
C GLU A 167 -24.14 -9.61 19.19
N GLU A 168 -23.19 -9.80 20.11
CA GLU A 168 -23.40 -10.61 21.33
C GLU A 168 -24.51 -10.03 22.23
N THR A 169 -24.69 -8.71 22.20
CA THR A 169 -25.72 -8.04 23.00
C THR A 169 -27.13 -8.22 22.40
N ILE A 170 -27.23 -8.37 21.08
CA ILE A 170 -28.49 -8.60 20.36
C ILE A 170 -29.05 -9.99 20.69
N ASP A 171 -28.21 -11.03 20.68
CA ASP A 171 -28.65 -12.41 20.97
C ASP A 171 -29.15 -12.54 22.42
N GLN A 172 -28.43 -11.94 23.37
CA GLN A 172 -28.84 -11.88 24.78
C GLN A 172 -30.18 -11.17 24.98
N ALA A 173 -30.44 -10.10 24.23
CA ALA A 173 -31.71 -9.36 24.32
C ALA A 173 -32.90 -10.25 23.92
N LYS A 174 -32.75 -10.99 22.83
CA LYS A 174 -33.81 -11.83 22.25
C LYS A 174 -34.12 -13.03 23.15
N GLU A 175 -33.11 -13.77 23.59
CA GLU A 175 -33.30 -14.90 24.52
C GLU A 175 -34.01 -14.45 25.81
N SER A 176 -33.64 -13.28 26.32
CA SER A 176 -34.26 -12.70 27.51
C SER A 176 -35.73 -12.30 27.30
N ILE A 177 -36.08 -11.76 26.12
CA ILE A 177 -37.48 -11.45 25.78
C ILE A 177 -38.30 -12.73 25.56
N GLU A 178 -37.77 -13.69 24.80
CA GLU A 178 -38.47 -14.94 24.46
C GLU A 178 -38.74 -15.79 25.70
N SER A 179 -37.74 -15.92 26.59
CA SER A 179 -37.92 -16.57 27.89
C SER A 179 -38.99 -15.87 28.74
N ALA A 180 -38.96 -14.53 28.82
CA ALA A 180 -39.97 -13.77 29.55
C ALA A 180 -41.39 -13.89 28.95
N ARG A 181 -41.52 -13.97 27.62
CA ARG A 181 -42.81 -14.25 26.95
C ARG A 181 -43.32 -15.64 27.29
N ALA A 182 -42.45 -16.65 27.23
CA ALA A 182 -42.81 -18.03 27.56
C ALA A 182 -43.23 -18.18 29.03
N GLU A 183 -42.58 -17.47 29.96
CA GLU A 183 -42.97 -17.45 31.37
C GLU A 183 -44.31 -16.75 31.60
N LYS A 184 -44.55 -15.62 30.92
CA LYS A 184 -45.82 -14.88 31.01
C LYS A 184 -46.99 -15.69 30.45
N GLU A 185 -46.80 -16.37 29.31
CA GLU A 185 -47.80 -17.28 28.76
C GLU A 185 -48.08 -18.47 29.69
N LYS A 186 -47.05 -19.03 30.36
CA LYS A 186 -47.24 -20.08 31.36
C LYS A 186 -48.00 -19.59 32.58
N THR A 187 -47.72 -18.38 33.07
CA THR A 187 -48.44 -17.79 34.22
C THR A 187 -49.85 -17.33 33.87
N GLU A 188 -50.10 -16.87 32.64
CA GLU A 188 -51.45 -16.54 32.15
C GLU A 188 -52.29 -17.80 31.92
N LYS A 189 -51.71 -18.86 31.34
CA LYS A 189 -52.36 -20.20 31.22
C LYS A 189 -52.65 -20.80 32.60
N ALA A 190 -51.73 -20.69 33.56
CA ALA A 190 -51.96 -21.13 34.95
C ALA A 190 -53.06 -20.34 35.67
N LYS A 191 -53.29 -19.06 35.32
CA LYS A 191 -54.39 -18.24 35.83
C LYS A 191 -55.74 -18.54 35.15
N THR A 192 -55.73 -19.01 33.90
CA THR A 192 -56.95 -19.39 33.18
C THR A 192 -57.42 -20.81 33.54
N ASP A 193 -56.52 -21.73 33.87
CA ASP A 193 -56.87 -23.09 34.31
C ASP A 193 -57.33 -23.18 35.77
N ASN A 194 -56.93 -22.24 36.65
CA ASN A 194 -57.38 -22.19 38.05
C ASN A 194 -58.69 -21.39 38.29
N GLY A 195 -59.38 -20.98 37.22
CA GLY A 195 -60.53 -20.06 37.28
C GLY A 195 -61.93 -20.68 37.23
N LYS A 196 -62.15 -21.92 37.72
CA LYS A 196 -63.49 -22.53 37.82
C LYS A 196 -63.76 -23.21 39.17
N ALA A 197 -64.08 -22.40 40.19
CA ALA A 197 -64.89 -22.66 41.40
C ALA A 197 -64.58 -21.50 42.39
N GLU A 198 -65.47 -20.75 43.04
CA GLU A 198 -66.90 -20.79 43.34
C GLU A 198 -67.34 -19.36 43.74
N ASN A 199 -68.65 -19.11 43.73
CA ASN A 199 -69.32 -17.82 43.95
C ASN A 199 -69.29 -17.29 45.42
N GLY A 200 -69.26 -15.94 45.54
CA GLY A 200 -70.25 -15.20 46.33
C GLY A 200 -69.78 -14.37 47.53
N ARG A 201 -69.70 -13.04 47.38
CA ARG A 201 -70.32 -12.03 48.28
C ARG A 201 -70.11 -10.58 47.81
N GLN A 202 -71.13 -9.76 48.06
CA GLN A 202 -71.29 -8.34 47.71
C GLN A 202 -70.50 -7.36 48.60
N GLU A 203 -70.36 -6.13 48.05
CA GLU A 203 -69.98 -4.83 48.65
C GLU A 203 -68.49 -4.68 49.03
N ASN A 204 -67.77 -3.62 48.62
CA ASN A 204 -68.10 -2.21 48.71
C ASN A 204 -67.22 -1.33 47.79
N GLU A 205 -67.67 -0.11 47.50
CA GLU A 205 -66.96 0.97 46.79
C GLU A 205 -65.57 1.28 47.40
N SER A 206 -64.59 1.64 46.57
CA SER A 206 -64.02 3.00 46.52
C SER A 206 -62.60 3.09 45.91
N ILE A 207 -62.36 4.22 45.24
CA ILE A 207 -61.09 4.89 44.91
C ILE A 207 -60.35 4.44 43.63
N VAL A 208 -60.78 5.07 42.54
CA VAL A 208 -59.97 5.82 41.56
C VAL A 208 -58.45 5.78 41.79
N ASN A 209 -57.72 5.26 40.81
CA ASN A 209 -56.54 5.97 40.31
C ASN A 209 -56.36 5.71 38.81
N ARG A 210 -56.84 6.69 38.04
CA ARG A 210 -56.42 6.96 36.67
C ARG A 210 -54.90 7.13 36.66
N THR A 211 -54.18 6.22 36.00
CA THR A 211 -52.90 6.57 35.40
C THR A 211 -53.10 6.49 33.90
N ASN A 212 -53.04 7.67 33.30
CA ASN A 212 -53.17 7.97 31.89
C ASN A 212 -52.41 6.94 31.03
N GLU A 213 -53.15 6.14 30.27
CA GLU A 213 -52.71 5.70 28.95
C GLU A 213 -52.46 6.98 28.14
N LYS A 214 -51.22 7.46 28.14
CA LYS A 214 -50.78 8.39 27.12
C LYS A 214 -50.68 7.58 25.84
N ASP A 215 -51.44 8.02 24.84
CA ASP A 215 -51.36 7.67 23.43
C ASP A 215 -49.93 7.26 23.05
N THR A 216 -49.68 5.96 23.03
CA THR A 216 -48.58 5.38 22.29
C THR A 216 -49.11 5.26 20.88
N GLN A 217 -48.70 6.17 19.99
CA GLN A 217 -48.89 5.94 18.57
C GLN A 217 -48.32 4.55 18.26
N PRO A 218 -49.10 3.66 17.64
CA PRO A 218 -48.58 2.35 17.27
C PRO A 218 -47.41 2.59 16.31
N LEU A 219 -46.24 2.04 16.65
CA LEU A 219 -45.11 2.00 15.72
C LEU A 219 -45.58 1.29 14.44
N GLU A 220 -45.39 1.91 13.27
CA GLU A 220 -45.77 1.30 11.98
C GLU A 220 -44.99 0.01 11.71
N GLU A 221 -43.76 -0.08 12.23
CA GLU A 221 -42.87 -1.24 12.13
C GLU A 221 -42.50 -1.77 13.53
N ASN A 222 -42.43 -3.09 13.68
CA ASN A 222 -41.95 -3.71 14.91
C ASN A 222 -40.40 -3.78 14.90
N PRO A 223 -39.71 -3.09 15.82
CA PRO A 223 -38.25 -3.00 15.83
C PRO A 223 -37.53 -4.34 16.07
N LEU A 224 -38.19 -5.37 16.63
CA LEU A 224 -37.61 -6.72 16.67
C LEU A 224 -37.58 -7.38 15.28
N ASP A 225 -38.54 -7.07 14.42
CA ASP A 225 -38.58 -7.59 13.05
C ASP A 225 -37.49 -6.94 12.18
N VAL A 226 -37.23 -5.66 12.42
CA VAL A 226 -36.10 -4.91 11.87
C VAL A 226 -34.77 -5.55 12.25
N VAL A 227 -34.55 -5.82 13.55
CA VAL A 227 -33.33 -6.49 14.05
C VAL A 227 -33.19 -7.90 13.44
N ASN A 228 -34.30 -8.63 13.31
CA ASN A 228 -34.29 -9.97 12.68
C ASN A 228 -33.92 -9.91 11.19
N GLU A 229 -34.42 -8.94 10.43
CA GLU A 229 -34.08 -8.74 9.01
C GLU A 229 -32.63 -8.30 8.83
N ILE A 230 -32.12 -7.41 9.69
CA ILE A 230 -30.69 -7.05 9.71
C ILE A 230 -29.83 -8.28 9.97
N ARG A 231 -30.21 -9.14 10.92
CA ARG A 231 -29.46 -10.37 11.18
C ARG A 231 -29.48 -11.33 9.99
N LYS A 232 -30.62 -11.46 9.30
CA LYS A 232 -30.69 -12.24 8.05
C LYS A 232 -29.78 -11.63 6.99
N SER A 233 -29.71 -10.31 6.88
CA SER A 233 -28.86 -9.65 5.89
C SER A 233 -27.38 -9.72 6.21
N MET A 234 -27.01 -9.75 7.49
CA MET A 234 -25.64 -10.05 7.93
C MET A 234 -25.16 -11.46 7.50
N SER A 235 -26.08 -12.38 7.21
CA SER A 235 -25.76 -13.69 6.62
C SER A 235 -25.70 -13.71 5.09
N LEU A 236 -26.06 -12.60 4.43
CA LEU A 236 -25.95 -12.41 2.98
C LEU A 236 -24.60 -11.75 2.64
N SER A 237 -24.19 -11.86 1.37
CA SER A 237 -23.02 -11.13 0.87
C SER A 237 -23.23 -9.62 1.05
N THR A 238 -22.33 -8.96 1.76
CA THR A 238 -22.48 -7.54 2.11
C THR A 238 -22.41 -6.65 0.86
N LEU A 239 -21.73 -7.09 -0.19
CA LEU A 239 -21.76 -6.44 -1.50
C LEU A 239 -23.17 -6.32 -2.07
N GLY A 240 -24.03 -7.33 -1.89
CA GLY A 240 -25.42 -7.28 -2.34
C GLY A 240 -26.27 -6.24 -1.59
N LEU A 241 -25.81 -5.80 -0.42
CA LEU A 241 -26.49 -4.77 0.38
C LEU A 241 -26.06 -3.35 0.00
N VAL A 242 -24.80 -3.17 -0.42
CA VAL A 242 -24.20 -1.83 -0.62
C VAL A 242 -23.93 -1.45 -2.07
N VAL A 243 -23.92 -2.41 -3.00
CA VAL A 243 -23.71 -2.15 -4.43
C VAL A 243 -25.04 -2.19 -5.17
N GLU A 244 -25.34 -1.15 -5.95
CA GLU A 244 -26.59 -1.07 -6.74
C GLU A 244 -26.63 -2.13 -7.85
N ASN A 245 -25.55 -2.27 -8.61
CA ASN A 245 -25.43 -3.27 -9.67
C ASN A 245 -24.29 -4.26 -9.39
N ALA A 246 -24.58 -5.29 -8.60
CA ALA A 246 -23.59 -6.31 -8.26
C ALA A 246 -23.01 -7.07 -9.47
N GLY A 247 -23.67 -7.00 -10.64
CA GLY A 247 -23.19 -7.59 -11.89
C GLY A 247 -22.10 -6.79 -12.61
N GLU A 248 -21.89 -5.52 -12.23
CA GLU A 248 -20.83 -4.66 -12.78
C GLU A 248 -19.52 -4.76 -11.98
N ILE A 249 -19.54 -5.46 -10.84
CA ILE A 249 -18.33 -5.70 -10.05
C ILE A 249 -17.39 -6.59 -10.85
N SER A 250 -16.16 -6.14 -11.01
CA SER A 250 -15.14 -6.91 -11.71
C SER A 250 -14.93 -8.30 -11.09
N THR A 251 -14.63 -9.25 -11.97
CA THR A 251 -14.38 -10.67 -11.65
C THR A 251 -12.94 -11.08 -11.92
N LYS A 252 -12.04 -10.10 -12.10
CA LYS A 252 -10.61 -10.33 -12.29
C LYS A 252 -10.02 -11.12 -11.12
N CYS A 253 -8.99 -11.88 -11.44
CA CYS A 253 -8.31 -12.78 -10.51
C CYS A 253 -6.81 -12.78 -10.81
N MET A 254 -5.96 -12.65 -9.78
CA MET A 254 -4.52 -12.80 -9.91
C MET A 254 -4.08 -14.19 -9.45
N ASN A 255 -3.09 -14.75 -10.14
CA ASN A 255 -2.46 -15.98 -9.70
C ASN A 255 -1.45 -15.68 -8.58
N LEU A 256 -1.84 -15.93 -7.34
CA LEU A 256 -0.97 -15.71 -6.18
C LEU A 256 -0.08 -16.92 -5.85
N ALA A 257 0.06 -17.93 -6.73
CA ALA A 257 0.93 -19.09 -6.46
C ALA A 257 2.42 -18.69 -6.42
N GLU A 258 2.83 -17.76 -7.28
CA GLU A 258 4.19 -17.20 -7.33
C GLU A 258 4.31 -15.83 -6.65
N ALA A 259 3.32 -15.45 -5.82
CA ALA A 259 3.37 -14.20 -5.06
C ALA A 259 4.65 -14.11 -4.21
N ILE A 260 5.15 -12.90 -4.00
CA ILE A 260 6.43 -12.63 -3.31
C ILE A 260 6.49 -13.32 -1.95
N GLU A 261 5.40 -13.27 -1.17
CA GLU A 261 5.32 -13.91 0.14
C GLU A 261 5.25 -15.44 0.12
N LYS A 262 5.02 -16.06 -1.05
CA LYS A 262 4.88 -17.52 -1.21
C LYS A 262 6.06 -18.17 -1.92
N ARG A 263 6.94 -17.40 -2.56
CA ARG A 263 8.13 -17.91 -3.26
C ARG A 263 9.41 -17.63 -2.46
N THR A 264 10.49 -18.33 -2.82
CA THR A 264 11.83 -17.99 -2.35
C THR A 264 12.36 -16.86 -3.21
N CYS A 265 12.45 -15.66 -2.64
CA CYS A 265 12.93 -14.49 -3.36
C CYS A 265 14.45 -14.50 -3.51
N SER A 266 14.96 -13.89 -4.57
CA SER A 266 16.37 -13.54 -4.68
C SER A 266 16.75 -12.48 -3.64
N GLU A 267 17.99 -12.53 -3.16
CA GLU A 267 18.50 -11.59 -2.14
C GLU A 267 19.72 -10.81 -2.67
N GLY A 268 19.75 -9.52 -2.31
CA GLY A 268 20.93 -8.68 -2.48
C GLY A 268 22.07 -9.08 -1.55
N ASN A 269 23.24 -8.49 -1.79
CA ASN A 269 24.43 -8.68 -0.94
C ASN A 269 24.86 -7.39 -0.22
N ILE A 270 24.01 -6.35 -0.26
CA ILE A 270 24.15 -5.13 0.53
C ILE A 270 23.31 -5.28 1.80
N ASN A 271 23.93 -5.10 2.98
CA ASN A 271 23.19 -4.98 4.22
C ASN A 271 22.43 -3.64 4.24
N TYR A 272 21.10 -3.69 4.31
CA TYR A 272 20.22 -2.52 4.26
C TYR A 272 19.51 -2.32 5.59
N GLU A 273 19.56 -1.09 6.11
CA GLU A 273 18.84 -0.66 7.30
C GLU A 273 17.77 0.34 6.89
N ALA A 274 16.50 -0.03 7.07
CA ALA A 274 15.37 0.78 6.63
C ALA A 274 15.03 1.93 7.59
N GLU A 275 14.53 3.04 7.03
CA GLU A 275 14.01 4.18 7.81
C GLU A 275 12.56 3.94 8.25
N SER A 276 12.31 3.30 9.39
CA SER A 276 10.92 3.14 9.87
C SER A 276 10.41 4.36 10.64
N ASP A 277 9.55 5.17 10.00
CA ASP A 277 8.86 6.31 10.63
C ASP A 277 7.38 6.39 10.17
N TRP A 278 6.50 6.92 11.02
CA TRP A 278 5.08 7.15 10.69
C TRP A 278 4.94 8.08 9.48
N TYR A 279 5.87 9.02 9.32
CA TYR A 279 5.86 9.97 8.21
C TYR A 279 6.10 9.26 6.87
N ARG A 280 7.03 8.31 6.85
CA ARG A 280 7.26 7.41 5.71
C ARG A 280 5.97 6.69 5.33
N LYS A 281 5.26 6.13 6.32
CA LYS A 281 3.99 5.43 6.10
C LYS A 281 2.94 6.33 5.44
N ILE A 282 2.77 7.58 5.88
CA ILE A 282 1.83 8.52 5.26
C ILE A 282 2.21 8.80 3.81
N LEU A 283 3.49 9.04 3.52
CA LEU A 283 3.95 9.27 2.15
C LEU A 283 3.68 8.09 1.22
N VAL A 284 3.90 6.86 1.70
CA VAL A 284 3.57 5.63 0.96
C VAL A 284 2.07 5.54 0.65
N LEU A 285 1.20 5.95 1.57
CA LEU A 285 -0.24 5.89 1.35
C LEU A 285 -0.74 6.93 0.35
N GLU A 286 -0.16 8.14 0.34
CA GLU A 286 -0.48 9.15 -0.68
C GLU A 286 -0.01 8.72 -2.07
N TYR A 287 1.15 8.06 -2.14
CA TYR A 287 1.60 7.43 -3.39
C TYR A 287 0.65 6.30 -3.81
N ALA A 288 0.25 5.44 -2.87
CA ALA A 288 -0.67 4.34 -3.15
C ALA A 288 -2.00 4.84 -3.75
N GLU A 289 -2.59 5.90 -3.21
CA GLU A 289 -3.80 6.52 -3.78
C GLU A 289 -3.58 7.05 -5.20
N SER A 290 -2.41 7.60 -5.48
CA SER A 290 -2.11 8.24 -6.77
C SER A 290 -1.81 7.24 -7.88
N ASN A 291 -1.20 6.10 -7.55
CA ASN A 291 -0.69 5.14 -8.52
C ASN A 291 -1.54 3.86 -8.63
N PHE A 292 -2.26 3.48 -7.58
CA PHE A 292 -3.09 2.27 -7.57
C PHE A 292 -4.58 2.62 -7.64
N SER A 293 -5.28 1.87 -8.48
CA SER A 293 -6.72 1.97 -8.71
C SER A 293 -7.55 1.51 -7.52
N ASN A 294 -8.82 1.91 -7.50
CA ASN A 294 -9.81 1.46 -6.52
C ASN A 294 -11.19 1.38 -7.16
N TYR A 295 -12.16 0.85 -6.43
CA TYR A 295 -13.53 0.67 -6.91
C TYR A 295 -14.16 1.93 -7.54
N CYS A 296 -13.90 3.11 -6.98
CA CYS A 296 -14.45 4.37 -7.48
C CYS A 296 -13.65 4.96 -8.66
N SER A 297 -12.45 4.46 -8.94
CA SER A 297 -11.58 4.89 -10.03
C SER A 297 -10.80 3.68 -10.60
N PRO A 298 -11.47 2.79 -11.36
CA PRO A 298 -10.88 1.53 -11.81
C PRO A 298 -9.90 1.71 -12.98
N LYS A 299 -8.94 0.78 -13.09
CA LYS A 299 -8.05 0.65 -14.25
C LYS A 299 -8.29 -0.66 -14.99
N GLU A 300 -8.88 -0.58 -16.19
CA GLU A 300 -9.25 -1.77 -16.95
C GLU A 300 -8.05 -2.53 -17.54
N ASN A 301 -6.94 -1.83 -17.83
CA ASN A 301 -5.75 -2.43 -18.45
C ASN A 301 -4.77 -3.07 -17.46
N HIS A 302 -5.11 -3.09 -16.17
CA HIS A 302 -4.30 -3.68 -15.09
C HIS A 302 -4.82 -5.06 -14.70
N ALA A 303 -4.00 -5.83 -13.98
CA ALA A 303 -4.31 -7.19 -13.51
C ALA A 303 -5.54 -7.20 -12.61
N TYR A 304 -5.68 -6.15 -11.83
CA TYR A 304 -6.85 -5.80 -11.06
C TYR A 304 -7.40 -4.44 -11.49
N SER A 305 -8.72 -4.30 -11.46
CA SER A 305 -9.38 -3.01 -11.61
C SER A 305 -9.43 -2.24 -10.27
N TYR A 306 -9.30 -2.92 -9.13
CA TYR A 306 -9.44 -2.40 -7.76
C TYR A 306 -8.21 -2.79 -6.90
N GLU A 307 -7.05 -2.22 -7.23
CA GLU A 307 -5.78 -2.63 -6.65
C GLU A 307 -5.64 -2.31 -5.15
N LEU A 308 -6.14 -1.16 -4.68
CA LEU A 308 -6.09 -0.78 -3.26
C LEU A 308 -6.88 -1.76 -2.37
N GLU A 309 -7.96 -2.31 -2.89
CA GLU A 309 -8.76 -3.34 -2.23
C GLU A 309 -7.96 -4.62 -2.05
N TYR A 310 -7.14 -5.00 -3.05
CA TYR A 310 -6.20 -6.11 -2.91
C TYR A 310 -5.11 -5.80 -1.88
N LEU A 311 -4.56 -4.58 -1.84
CA LEU A 311 -3.59 -4.20 -0.80
C LEU A 311 -4.18 -4.40 0.61
N ILE A 312 -5.49 -4.23 0.80
CA ILE A 312 -6.20 -4.44 2.06
C ILE A 312 -6.55 -5.93 2.31
N GLY A 313 -7.15 -6.60 1.33
CA GLY A 313 -7.68 -7.97 1.44
C GLY A 313 -6.61 -9.05 1.24
N GLY A 314 -5.89 -9.01 0.12
CA GLY A 314 -4.87 -9.99 -0.26
C GLY A 314 -5.43 -11.33 -0.76
N HIS A 315 -6.64 -11.34 -1.30
CA HIS A 315 -7.26 -12.50 -1.94
C HIS A 315 -6.96 -12.55 -3.43
N GLU A 316 -7.01 -13.76 -4.00
CA GLU A 316 -6.88 -14.02 -5.45
C GLU A 316 -8.05 -13.48 -6.27
N GLU A 317 -9.24 -13.41 -5.69
CA GLU A 317 -10.44 -12.91 -6.39
C GLU A 317 -10.68 -11.44 -6.00
N GLU A 318 -10.73 -10.56 -7.00
CA GLU A 318 -10.95 -9.13 -6.80
C GLU A 318 -12.26 -8.83 -6.06
N ARG A 319 -13.33 -9.55 -6.39
CA ARG A 319 -14.63 -9.44 -5.71
C ARG A 319 -14.53 -9.72 -4.21
N LYS A 320 -13.68 -10.67 -3.79
CA LYS A 320 -13.46 -10.97 -2.37
C LYS A 320 -12.68 -9.87 -1.67
N ASN A 321 -11.71 -9.26 -2.35
CA ASN A 321 -11.00 -8.08 -1.83
C ASN A 321 -11.94 -6.91 -1.57
N LEU A 322 -12.83 -6.61 -2.52
CA LEU A 322 -13.84 -5.55 -2.35
C LEU A 322 -14.81 -5.87 -1.20
N GLU A 323 -15.27 -7.12 -1.09
CA GLU A 323 -16.14 -7.56 0.01
C GLU A 323 -15.48 -7.40 1.38
N GLU A 324 -14.21 -7.77 1.50
CA GLU A 324 -13.41 -7.58 2.72
C GLU A 324 -13.28 -6.10 3.09
N VAL A 325 -13.03 -5.21 2.11
CA VAL A 325 -12.99 -3.76 2.34
C VAL A 325 -14.34 -3.24 2.82
N VAL A 326 -15.43 -3.62 2.15
CA VAL A 326 -16.79 -3.23 2.55
C VAL A 326 -17.11 -3.68 3.98
N ASN A 327 -16.74 -4.91 4.35
CA ASN A 327 -16.93 -5.44 5.70
C ASN A 327 -16.16 -4.63 6.75
N ARG A 328 -14.90 -4.30 6.48
CA ARG A 328 -14.09 -3.46 7.37
C ARG A 328 -14.71 -2.06 7.51
N LEU A 329 -15.13 -1.45 6.40
CA LEU A 329 -15.79 -0.14 6.42
C LEU A 329 -17.11 -0.19 7.21
N LEU A 330 -17.93 -1.22 7.04
CA LEU A 330 -19.17 -1.41 7.81
C LEU A 330 -18.86 -1.39 9.30
N LEU A 331 -17.84 -2.13 9.73
CA LEU A 331 -17.44 -2.18 11.13
C LEU A 331 -17.00 -0.81 11.67
N TYR A 332 -16.14 -0.09 10.95
CA TYR A 332 -15.68 1.24 11.35
C TYR A 332 -16.81 2.27 11.38
N ARG A 333 -17.68 2.26 10.36
CA ARG A 333 -18.83 3.17 10.27
C ARG A 333 -19.87 2.86 11.33
N CYS A 334 -20.12 1.58 11.63
CA CYS A 334 -21.07 1.17 12.66
C CYS A 334 -20.59 1.61 14.03
N ALA A 335 -19.31 1.40 14.36
CA ALA A 335 -18.69 1.90 15.58
C ALA A 335 -18.86 3.43 15.76
N SER A 336 -18.59 4.20 14.71
CA SER A 336 -18.77 5.66 14.74
C SER A 336 -20.24 6.06 14.89
N ASN A 337 -21.15 5.41 14.18
CA ASN A 337 -22.58 5.68 14.24
C ASN A 337 -23.17 5.32 15.62
N VAL A 338 -22.75 4.22 16.24
CA VAL A 338 -23.09 3.87 17.64
C VAL A 338 -22.59 4.94 18.59
N THR A 339 -21.33 5.38 18.45
CA THR A 339 -20.74 6.43 19.29
C THR A 339 -21.56 7.72 19.21
N TYR A 340 -21.98 8.12 18.01
CA TYR A 340 -22.86 9.26 17.81
C TYR A 340 -24.23 9.05 18.48
N LEU A 341 -24.88 7.91 18.26
CA LEU A 341 -26.18 7.59 18.87
C LEU A 341 -26.13 7.67 20.41
N LEU A 342 -25.09 7.11 21.03
CA LEU A 342 -24.90 7.15 22.48
C LEU A 342 -24.70 8.58 23.01
N SER A 343 -24.17 9.49 22.20
CA SER A 343 -23.97 10.90 22.57
C SER A 343 -25.25 11.75 22.41
N ASP A 344 -26.21 11.31 21.59
CA ASP A 344 -27.44 12.04 21.29
C ASP A 344 -28.57 11.63 22.24
N ARG A 345 -28.93 12.54 23.17
CA ARG A 345 -29.96 12.29 24.18
C ARG A 345 -31.35 12.02 23.59
N GLU A 346 -31.68 12.65 22.46
CA GLU A 346 -33.00 12.50 21.83
C GLU A 346 -33.13 11.12 21.19
N LYS A 347 -32.12 10.69 20.43
CA LYS A 347 -32.08 9.36 19.82
C LYS A 347 -31.99 8.24 20.86
N MET A 348 -31.28 8.47 21.98
CA MET A 348 -31.27 7.53 23.10
C MET A 348 -32.64 7.38 23.76
N LEU A 349 -33.38 8.48 23.94
CA LEU A 349 -34.74 8.44 24.48
C LEU A 349 -35.72 7.75 23.52
N GLN A 350 -35.58 7.97 22.20
CA GLN A 350 -36.35 7.25 21.19
C GLN A 350 -36.08 5.73 21.27
N SER A 351 -34.81 5.35 21.34
CA SER A 351 -34.40 3.95 21.48
C SER A 351 -34.92 3.33 22.80
N GLU A 352 -34.94 4.09 23.90
CA GLU A 352 -35.50 3.66 25.19
C GLU A 352 -37.01 3.43 25.10
N THR A 353 -37.72 4.38 24.49
CA THR A 353 -39.18 4.32 24.31
C THR A 353 -39.57 3.07 23.54
N ILE A 354 -38.82 2.78 22.48
CA ILE A 354 -39.00 1.56 21.69
C ILE A 354 -38.67 0.30 22.51
N ALA A 355 -37.56 0.29 23.23
CA ALA A 355 -37.19 -0.86 24.06
C ALA A 355 -38.22 -1.13 25.17
N ALA A 356 -38.77 -0.08 25.78
CA ALA A 356 -39.84 -0.19 26.76
C ALA A 356 -41.15 -0.70 26.13
N ALA A 357 -41.48 -0.31 24.90
CA ALA A 357 -42.63 -0.88 24.19
C ALA A 357 -42.44 -2.38 23.89
N LEU A 358 -41.23 -2.79 23.51
CA LEU A 358 -40.92 -4.17 23.15
C LEU A 358 -40.78 -5.12 24.36
N ALA A 359 -40.17 -4.64 25.44
CA ALA A 359 -39.77 -5.46 26.58
C ALA A 359 -40.29 -4.95 27.94
N GLY A 360 -41.07 -3.87 27.97
CA GLY A 360 -41.64 -3.33 29.21
C GLY A 360 -42.59 -4.31 29.90
N PHE A 361 -43.24 -5.20 29.14
CA PHE A 361 -44.08 -6.26 29.69
C PHE A 361 -43.32 -7.23 30.61
N THR A 362 -41.99 -7.29 30.51
CA THR A 362 -41.13 -8.12 31.38
C THR A 362 -40.99 -7.55 32.78
N GLY A 363 -41.21 -6.23 32.95
CA GLY A 363 -40.96 -5.53 34.20
C GLY A 363 -39.49 -5.53 34.66
N ASN A 364 -38.56 -5.99 33.82
CA ASN A 364 -37.14 -6.13 34.14
C ASN A 364 -36.31 -5.03 33.44
N PRO A 365 -35.81 -4.03 34.19
CA PRO A 365 -35.01 -2.94 33.62
C PRO A 365 -33.74 -3.40 32.88
N ALA A 366 -33.15 -4.53 33.28
CA ALA A 366 -31.97 -5.08 32.62
C ALA A 366 -32.31 -5.54 31.19
N ILE A 367 -33.43 -6.26 31.02
CA ILE A 367 -33.89 -6.72 29.70
C ILE A 367 -34.22 -5.53 28.80
N ILE A 368 -34.92 -4.52 29.33
CA ILE A 368 -35.22 -3.29 28.59
C ILE A 368 -33.92 -2.60 28.13
N LYS A 369 -32.89 -2.56 28.99
CA LYS A 369 -31.60 -1.97 28.63
C LYS A 369 -30.88 -2.76 27.54
N THR A 370 -30.87 -4.09 27.60
CA THR A 370 -30.28 -4.93 26.56
C THR A 370 -30.98 -4.73 25.22
N VAL A 371 -32.31 -4.63 25.21
CA VAL A 371 -33.10 -4.36 24.00
C VAL A 371 -32.81 -2.97 23.44
N GLN A 372 -32.64 -1.95 24.30
CA GLN A 372 -32.25 -0.62 23.86
C GLN A 372 -30.90 -0.64 23.13
N ILE A 373 -29.90 -1.39 23.64
CA ILE A 373 -28.59 -1.52 23.00
C ILE A 373 -28.72 -2.20 21.63
N ALA A 374 -29.54 -3.25 21.53
CA ALA A 374 -29.81 -3.93 20.26
C ALA A 374 -30.45 -2.99 19.21
N VAL A 375 -31.40 -2.14 19.62
CA VAL A 375 -32.04 -1.14 18.75
C VAL A 375 -31.03 -0.10 18.26
N VAL A 376 -30.17 0.42 19.16
CA VAL A 376 -29.08 1.34 18.80
C VAL A 376 -28.13 0.71 17.78
N GLY A 377 -27.77 -0.56 17.99
CA GLY A 377 -26.94 -1.33 17.07
C GLY A 377 -27.53 -1.48 15.67
N ALA A 378 -28.80 -1.89 15.61
CA ALA A 378 -29.55 -2.01 14.35
C ALA A 378 -29.64 -0.68 13.60
N TRP A 379 -29.93 0.41 14.32
CA TRP A 379 -29.99 1.74 13.74
C TRP A 379 -28.64 2.18 13.17
N ALA A 380 -27.57 2.03 13.95
CA ALA A 380 -26.22 2.33 13.48
C ALA A 380 -25.82 1.53 12.24
N TYR A 381 -26.14 0.24 12.20
CA TYR A 381 -25.82 -0.65 11.09
C TYR A 381 -26.51 -0.22 9.79
N ILE A 382 -27.80 0.12 9.82
CA ILE A 382 -28.51 0.59 8.62
C ILE A 382 -27.98 1.94 8.14
N GLU A 383 -27.68 2.87 9.05
CA GLU A 383 -27.00 4.12 8.68
C GLU A 383 -25.63 3.83 8.03
N SER A 384 -24.89 2.83 8.52
CA SER A 384 -23.59 2.43 7.95
C SER A 384 -23.70 1.79 6.56
N ILE A 385 -24.76 1.01 6.28
CA ILE A 385 -25.03 0.51 4.93
C ILE A 385 -25.25 1.69 3.98
N GLN A 386 -26.06 2.67 4.38
CA GLN A 386 -26.31 3.87 3.58
C GLN A 386 -25.04 4.72 3.39
N ASP A 387 -24.15 4.75 4.39
CA ASP A 387 -22.83 5.40 4.30
C ASP A 387 -21.97 4.77 3.21
N ILE A 388 -21.88 3.44 3.19
CA ILE A 388 -21.04 2.74 2.22
C ILE A 388 -21.62 2.85 0.82
N ARG A 389 -22.95 2.79 0.66
CA ARG A 389 -23.59 3.07 -0.63
C ARG A 389 -23.21 4.46 -1.15
N ALA A 390 -23.20 5.47 -0.29
CA ALA A 390 -22.77 6.81 -0.67
C ALA A 390 -21.27 6.87 -1.04
N LEU A 391 -20.40 6.20 -0.27
CA LEU A 391 -18.95 6.16 -0.54
C LEU A 391 -18.61 5.46 -1.86
N LEU A 392 -19.22 4.30 -2.13
CA LEU A 392 -19.01 3.52 -3.35
C LEU A 392 -19.53 4.23 -4.62
N MET A 393 -20.21 5.37 -4.47
CA MET A 393 -20.67 6.21 -5.57
C MET A 393 -19.94 7.56 -5.63
N GLY A 394 -18.79 7.64 -4.96
CA GLY A 394 -17.94 8.83 -4.95
C GLY A 394 -18.41 9.94 -4.01
N GLY A 395 -19.45 9.70 -3.21
CA GLY A 395 -19.93 10.64 -2.19
C GLY A 395 -18.98 10.73 -0.99
N LYS A 396 -19.25 11.69 -0.11
CA LYS A 396 -18.44 11.96 1.09
C LYS A 396 -19.21 11.67 2.38
N ILE A 397 -18.57 10.97 3.31
CA ILE A 397 -19.14 10.65 4.63
C ILE A 397 -18.23 11.11 5.75
N ALA A 398 -18.79 11.86 6.71
CA ALA A 398 -18.08 12.35 7.88
C ALA A 398 -17.58 11.21 8.77
N LEU A 399 -16.39 11.39 9.34
CA LEU A 399 -15.83 10.45 10.31
C LEU A 399 -16.75 10.24 11.50
N VAL A 400 -17.22 11.35 12.09
CA VAL A 400 -18.27 11.38 13.10
C VAL A 400 -19.37 12.30 12.58
N LYS A 401 -20.60 11.79 12.54
CA LYS A 401 -21.74 12.55 12.02
C LYS A 401 -22.25 13.56 13.05
N SER A 402 -22.76 14.68 12.55
CA SER A 402 -23.61 15.59 13.31
C SER A 402 -25.10 15.21 13.19
N LYS A 403 -25.96 15.92 13.92
CA LYS A 403 -27.42 15.73 13.85
C LYS A 403 -27.98 16.01 12.45
N GLU A 404 -27.45 16.99 11.75
CA GLU A 404 -27.89 17.40 10.42
C GLU A 404 -27.46 16.39 9.34
N GLN A 405 -26.36 15.69 9.59
CA GLN A 405 -25.77 14.70 8.69
C GLN A 405 -26.40 13.30 8.83
N TRP A 406 -27.14 13.06 9.91
CA TRP A 406 -27.86 11.82 10.12
C TRP A 406 -29.01 11.66 9.09
N THR A 407 -29.14 10.46 8.52
CA THR A 407 -30.05 10.21 7.39
C THR A 407 -31.29 9.44 7.81
N THR A 408 -31.09 8.30 8.49
CA THR A 408 -32.16 7.35 8.79
C THR A 408 -33.03 7.81 9.96
N ASP A 409 -34.31 7.47 9.88
CA ASP A 409 -35.27 7.65 10.97
C ASP A 409 -35.64 6.29 11.56
N LEU A 410 -35.69 6.21 12.89
CA LEU A 410 -35.96 4.98 13.62
C LEU A 410 -37.38 4.45 13.36
N ALA A 411 -38.33 5.34 13.06
CA ALA A 411 -39.71 4.95 12.75
C ALA A 411 -39.87 4.24 11.39
N HIS A 412 -38.93 4.44 10.47
CA HIS A 412 -38.96 3.92 9.09
C HIS A 412 -37.70 3.10 8.77
N LEU A 413 -37.18 2.39 9.77
CA LEU A 413 -35.87 1.75 9.68
C LEU A 413 -35.88 0.56 8.70
N LEU A 414 -36.94 -0.26 8.68
CA LEU A 414 -37.06 -1.38 7.76
C LEU A 414 -37.21 -0.89 6.32
N GLN A 415 -38.05 0.13 6.11
CA GLN A 415 -38.17 0.78 4.80
C GLN A 415 -36.82 1.37 4.34
N SER A 416 -36.07 1.98 5.24
CA SER A 416 -34.73 2.54 4.96
C SER A 416 -33.71 1.45 4.60
N PHE A 417 -33.84 0.27 5.19
CA PHE A 417 -32.99 -0.89 4.89
C PHE A 417 -33.34 -1.54 3.53
N GLN A 418 -34.63 -1.72 3.27
CA GLN A 418 -35.14 -2.34 2.03
C GLN A 418 -34.98 -1.45 0.81
N SER A 419 -35.08 -0.13 0.99
CA SER A 419 -34.77 0.82 -0.07
C SER A 419 -33.26 0.86 -0.30
N GLN A 420 -32.80 0.84 -1.56
CA GLN A 420 -31.39 1.09 -1.92
C GLN A 420 -31.02 2.58 -1.75
N THR A 421 -31.49 3.21 -0.68
CA THR A 421 -31.22 4.60 -0.34
C THR A 421 -29.80 4.77 0.17
N ARG A 422 -29.29 6.01 0.06
CA ARG A 422 -27.92 6.39 0.38
C ARG A 422 -27.94 7.46 1.48
N ALA A 423 -26.86 7.55 2.24
CA ALA A 423 -26.72 8.56 3.27
C ALA A 423 -26.61 9.96 2.65
N LYS A 424 -27.02 10.98 3.42
CA LYS A 424 -26.79 12.39 3.06
C LYS A 424 -25.30 12.66 2.94
N GLU A 425 -24.92 13.35 1.87
CA GLU A 425 -23.52 13.72 1.66
C GLU A 425 -23.05 14.73 2.73
N CYS A 426 -21.87 14.48 3.27
CA CYS A 426 -21.26 15.30 4.31
C CYS A 426 -20.21 16.22 3.69
N SER A 427 -20.39 17.54 3.79
CA SER A 427 -19.44 18.52 3.23
C SER A 427 -18.04 18.44 3.84
N ASN A 428 -17.94 18.10 5.13
CA ASN A 428 -16.70 17.81 5.85
C ASN A 428 -16.31 16.30 5.80
N GLY A 429 -16.96 15.53 4.94
CA GLY A 429 -16.79 14.10 4.83
C GLY A 429 -15.53 13.68 4.07
N LEU A 430 -15.12 12.45 4.34
CA LEU A 430 -14.05 11.76 3.63
C LEU A 430 -14.63 10.98 2.44
N LYS A 431 -13.83 10.87 1.38
CA LYS A 431 -14.13 10.02 0.22
C LYS A 431 -13.75 8.57 0.50
N TYR A 432 -14.17 7.67 -0.38
CA TYR A 432 -13.84 6.26 -0.31
C TYR A 432 -12.33 5.98 -0.15
N GLN A 433 -11.50 6.57 -1.01
CA GLN A 433 -10.04 6.45 -0.98
C GLN A 433 -9.39 6.87 0.35
N ASP A 434 -9.93 7.90 1.02
CA ASP A 434 -9.43 8.35 2.32
C ASP A 434 -9.63 7.27 3.39
N TYR A 435 -10.76 6.56 3.36
CA TYR A 435 -11.03 5.43 4.23
C TYR A 435 -10.14 4.22 3.90
N LEU A 436 -9.82 3.98 2.62
CA LEU A 436 -8.88 2.92 2.23
C LEU A 436 -7.48 3.17 2.80
N LYS A 437 -6.95 4.38 2.61
CA LYS A 437 -5.65 4.78 3.16
C LYS A 437 -5.60 4.61 4.67
N GLN A 438 -6.69 4.94 5.36
CA GLN A 438 -6.77 4.74 6.80
C GLN A 438 -6.71 3.27 7.21
N ILE A 439 -7.37 2.37 6.50
CA ILE A 439 -7.26 0.93 6.77
C ILE A 439 -5.81 0.48 6.54
N LEU A 440 -5.20 0.92 5.45
CA LEU A 440 -3.81 0.60 5.08
C LEU A 440 -2.77 1.20 6.04
N PHE A 441 -3.06 2.31 6.70
CA PHE A 441 -2.18 2.91 7.71
C PHE A 441 -1.83 1.95 8.84
N PHE A 442 -2.76 1.07 9.22
CA PHE A 442 -2.55 0.06 10.27
C PHE A 442 -2.06 -1.29 9.73
N ALA A 443 -1.88 -1.43 8.41
CA ALA A 443 -1.29 -2.63 7.83
C ALA A 443 0.22 -2.68 8.09
N LYS A 444 0.75 -3.88 8.33
CA LYS A 444 2.21 -4.09 8.48
C LYS A 444 2.93 -3.67 7.20
N ASP A 445 4.07 -3.00 7.36
CA ASP A 445 4.89 -2.48 6.25
C ASP A 445 5.28 -3.60 5.27
N GLY A 446 5.87 -4.70 5.76
CA GLY A 446 6.22 -5.85 4.90
C GLY A 446 5.03 -6.49 4.17
N THR A 447 3.83 -6.47 4.75
CA THR A 447 2.63 -6.96 4.06
C THR A 447 2.16 -5.99 2.97
N LEU A 448 2.21 -4.69 3.25
CA LEU A 448 1.86 -3.66 2.27
C LEU A 448 2.84 -3.66 1.09
N SER A 449 4.14 -3.67 1.37
CA SER A 449 5.19 -3.69 0.33
C SER A 449 5.07 -4.91 -0.56
N CYS A 450 4.95 -6.12 0.00
CA CYS A 450 4.81 -7.35 -0.79
C CYS A 450 3.56 -7.30 -1.69
N ARG A 451 2.43 -6.81 -1.18
CA ARG A 451 1.20 -6.70 -1.99
C ARG A 451 1.33 -5.64 -3.09
N MET A 452 1.99 -4.51 -2.83
CA MET A 452 2.28 -3.50 -3.86
C MET A 452 3.16 -4.09 -4.97
N LEU A 453 4.23 -4.79 -4.59
CA LEU A 453 5.13 -5.45 -5.53
C LEU A 453 4.41 -6.57 -6.32
N ASN A 454 3.49 -7.31 -5.70
CA ASN A 454 2.68 -8.30 -6.41
C ASN A 454 1.80 -7.64 -7.49
N VAL A 455 1.17 -6.50 -7.21
CA VAL A 455 0.41 -5.76 -8.24
C VAL A 455 1.33 -5.29 -9.35
N MET A 456 2.43 -4.61 -9.01
CA MET A 456 3.43 -4.14 -9.98
C MET A 456 3.95 -5.27 -10.87
N GLU A 457 4.23 -6.44 -10.31
CA GLU A 457 4.67 -7.63 -11.06
C GLU A 457 3.59 -8.13 -12.01
N GLN A 458 2.35 -8.30 -11.52
CA GLN A 458 1.25 -8.85 -12.30
C GLN A 458 0.82 -7.91 -13.43
N ASP A 459 0.95 -6.60 -13.25
CA ASP A 459 0.74 -5.62 -14.29
C ASP A 459 1.89 -5.65 -15.32
N LEU A 460 3.14 -5.69 -14.85
CA LEU A 460 4.32 -5.75 -15.70
C LEU A 460 4.30 -6.95 -16.64
N ILE A 461 3.97 -8.15 -16.13
CA ILE A 461 4.04 -9.40 -16.90
C ILE A 461 2.90 -9.56 -17.91
N GLN A 462 1.91 -8.65 -17.93
CA GLN A 462 0.93 -8.61 -19.01
C GLN A 462 1.51 -8.11 -20.32
N ASN A 463 2.62 -7.35 -20.26
CA ASN A 463 3.38 -7.03 -21.44
C ASN A 463 4.20 -8.27 -21.86
N GLU A 464 3.98 -8.75 -23.08
CA GLU A 464 4.67 -9.91 -23.65
C GLU A 464 6.21 -9.77 -23.62
N GLU A 465 6.73 -8.54 -23.70
CA GLU A 465 8.17 -8.27 -23.60
C GLU A 465 8.72 -8.52 -22.19
N TYR A 466 7.88 -8.42 -21.15
CA TYR A 466 8.26 -8.49 -19.74
C TYR A 466 7.60 -9.66 -18.98
N LYS A 467 6.99 -10.61 -19.68
CA LYS A 467 6.28 -11.76 -19.07
C LYS A 467 7.12 -12.58 -18.09
N ASP A 468 8.44 -12.60 -18.30
CA ASP A 468 9.40 -13.35 -17.49
C ASP A 468 10.09 -12.46 -16.44
N CYS A 469 9.82 -11.15 -16.42
CA CYS A 469 10.30 -10.25 -15.38
C CYS A 469 9.71 -10.63 -14.02
N ARG A 470 10.49 -10.39 -12.96
CA ARG A 470 10.09 -10.62 -11.58
C ARG A 470 10.55 -9.47 -10.71
N MET A 471 9.71 -9.03 -9.77
CA MET A 471 10.01 -7.89 -8.91
C MET A 471 11.16 -8.18 -7.94
N ASP A 472 11.36 -9.43 -7.51
CA ASP A 472 12.53 -9.80 -6.71
C ASP A 472 13.84 -9.85 -7.53
N HIS A 473 13.82 -9.56 -8.83
CA HIS A 473 15.02 -9.42 -9.66
C HIS A 473 15.38 -7.95 -9.91
N MET A 474 14.57 -7.02 -9.40
CA MET A 474 14.71 -5.59 -9.63
C MET A 474 15.78 -4.99 -8.73
N ILE A 475 16.88 -4.55 -9.34
CA ILE A 475 18.02 -3.91 -8.71
C ILE A 475 17.73 -2.42 -8.53
N VAL A 476 17.90 -1.95 -7.30
CA VAL A 476 17.69 -0.55 -6.89
C VAL A 476 19.01 0.17 -6.66
N CYS A 477 20.01 -0.54 -6.14
CA CYS A 477 21.36 -0.04 -5.98
C CYS A 477 22.34 -1.04 -6.57
N PHE A 478 23.30 -0.56 -7.34
CA PHE A 478 24.35 -1.37 -7.93
C PHE A 478 25.70 -0.66 -7.76
N ARG A 479 26.65 -1.35 -7.13
CA ARG A 479 28.01 -0.90 -6.88
C ARG A 479 28.97 -1.91 -7.47
N CYS A 480 29.90 -1.44 -8.29
CA CYS A 480 30.85 -2.30 -8.97
C CYS A 480 32.24 -1.70 -8.93
N GLU A 481 33.24 -2.56 -8.74
CA GLU A 481 34.64 -2.20 -8.88
C GLU A 481 35.19 -2.72 -10.22
N VAL A 482 35.79 -1.83 -11.00
CA VAL A 482 36.33 -2.13 -12.33
C VAL A 482 37.81 -1.81 -12.34
N GLU A 483 38.60 -2.72 -12.91
CA GLU A 483 40.02 -2.53 -13.16
C GLU A 483 40.25 -2.28 -14.65
N PHE A 484 40.91 -1.17 -14.95
CA PHE A 484 41.34 -0.80 -16.27
C PHE A 484 42.85 -0.98 -16.39
N ALA A 485 43.29 -1.50 -17.53
CA ALA A 485 44.70 -1.69 -17.79
C ALA A 485 45.14 -0.88 -19.02
N ALA A 486 46.32 -0.26 -18.93
CA ALA A 486 46.87 0.55 -20.01
C ALA A 486 48.37 0.32 -20.19
N GLU A 487 48.80 0.15 -21.43
CA GLU A 487 50.21 0.00 -21.77
C GLU A 487 50.93 1.37 -21.76
N PRO A 488 52.18 1.45 -21.26
CA PRO A 488 53.02 2.64 -21.43
C PRO A 488 53.27 2.91 -22.92
N LEU A 489 53.17 4.17 -23.36
CA LEU A 489 53.35 4.55 -24.77
C LEU A 489 54.69 5.23 -25.01
N PHE A 490 54.92 6.37 -24.39
CA PHE A 490 56.12 7.20 -24.55
C PHE A 490 57.30 6.65 -23.77
N SER A 491 57.09 5.99 -22.63
CA SER A 491 58.20 5.40 -21.89
C SER A 491 58.94 4.29 -22.64
N ARG A 492 58.25 3.57 -23.53
CA ARG A 492 58.87 2.58 -24.44
C ARG A 492 59.82 3.22 -25.46
N LEU A 493 59.65 4.51 -25.75
CA LEU A 493 60.49 5.29 -26.65
C LEU A 493 61.67 5.97 -25.93
N SER A 494 61.74 5.87 -24.60
CA SER A 494 62.85 6.42 -23.82
C SER A 494 64.06 5.48 -23.84
N PHE A 495 65.27 6.05 -23.81
CA PHE A 495 66.52 5.28 -23.85
C PHE A 495 66.90 4.67 -22.48
N ILE A 496 66.10 4.92 -21.44
CA ILE A 496 66.36 4.51 -20.08
C ILE A 496 65.40 3.36 -19.73
N ASN A 497 65.89 2.13 -19.92
CA ASN A 497 65.35 0.89 -19.34
C ASN A 497 63.89 0.54 -19.73
N SER A 498 63.65 0.32 -21.03
CA SER A 498 62.34 -0.05 -21.59
C SER A 498 61.85 -1.46 -21.23
N GLU A 499 62.72 -2.37 -20.77
CA GLU A 499 62.39 -3.79 -20.58
C GLU A 499 61.62 -4.14 -19.28
N LYS A 500 61.29 -3.16 -18.43
CA LYS A 500 60.72 -3.43 -17.08
C LYS A 500 59.43 -2.69 -16.72
N LEU A 501 58.84 -1.91 -17.62
CA LEU A 501 57.61 -1.18 -17.28
C LEU A 501 56.41 -2.12 -17.36
N LYS A 502 55.86 -2.44 -16.18
CA LYS A 502 54.61 -3.17 -16.05
C LYS A 502 53.47 -2.30 -16.58
N GLN A 503 52.44 -2.95 -17.13
CA GLN A 503 51.17 -2.34 -17.50
C GLN A 503 50.63 -1.52 -16.31
N TYR A 504 50.06 -0.34 -16.58
CA TYR A 504 49.37 0.44 -15.56
C TYR A 504 48.02 -0.20 -15.25
N SER A 505 47.64 -0.22 -13.98
CA SER A 505 46.34 -0.67 -13.52
C SER A 505 45.65 0.47 -12.76
N PHE A 506 44.39 0.72 -13.11
CA PHE A 506 43.53 1.72 -12.49
C PHE A 506 42.26 1.03 -12.00
N ARG A 507 42.15 0.86 -10.69
CA ARG A 507 40.97 0.28 -10.04
C ARG A 507 40.01 1.39 -9.62
N ARG A 508 38.72 1.24 -9.94
CA ARG A 508 37.67 2.24 -9.70
C ARG A 508 36.38 1.61 -9.21
N GLU A 509 35.96 2.02 -8.02
CA GLU A 509 34.64 1.71 -7.47
C GLU A 509 33.64 2.77 -7.93
N ASN A 510 32.52 2.34 -8.49
CA ASN A 510 31.44 3.20 -8.95
C ASN A 510 30.10 2.63 -8.45
N GLN A 511 29.13 3.50 -8.23
CA GLN A 511 27.81 3.13 -7.75
C GLN A 511 26.71 3.93 -8.44
N ILE A 512 25.57 3.28 -8.65
CA ILE A 512 24.28 3.92 -8.87
C ILE A 512 23.32 3.54 -7.75
N ASN A 513 22.47 4.49 -7.34
CA ASN A 513 21.40 4.26 -6.38
C ASN A 513 20.14 4.97 -6.88
N TYR A 514 19.05 4.21 -7.04
CA TYR A 514 17.74 4.78 -7.37
C TYR A 514 16.94 5.20 -6.15
N ILE A 515 17.43 4.93 -4.92
CA ILE A 515 16.94 5.60 -3.71
C ILE A 515 17.61 6.98 -3.67
N PRO A 516 16.84 8.08 -3.89
CA PRO A 516 17.35 9.46 -3.93
C PRO A 516 17.98 9.95 -2.62
#